data_AF-A0A2A3YLH6-F1
#
_entry.id   AF-A0A2A3YLH6-F1
#
_cell.length_a   1.000
_cell.length_b   1.000
_cell.length_c   1.000
_cell.angle_alpha   90.00
_cell.angle_beta   90.00
_cell.angle_gamma   90.00
#
_symmetry.space_group_name_H-M   'P 1'
#
loop_
_entity.id
_entity.type
_entity.pdbx_description
1 polymer ?
#
loop_
_entity_poly.entity_id
_entity_poly.type
_entity_poly.pdbx_seq_one_letter_code
_entity_poly.pdbx_strand_id
1 'polypeptide(L)'
;MSRTQDGSELLTGPGAGGLLRSAVGNSGGVLHSWQLDHVDHRPGRSTKALYRTMVSWPELDGPQAPAREELFGASAHIGEREKNLYVAEQTLVMTDGDINVRVWRYPHDPWLPMLPLVCYPDVVGRTLHDLGVALGPDPAVPIAIDVVSYRPGRRAVLRASQGDHAVFLKVMQPHRSEEIVERHQRLLAAGVPVPAVVAHHNGLVVLEELPGRPLARAVIDEGVDACRAEDLVALLDRLPASMYTLPLRPPWTDSVDFYAGIVSSSVPSLGPRLDALVRTIREGLGALEQRIDMGPHDVVHGDFYEAQVFVQDGKVVGLLDIDTVGPGRRSDDLACLLAHLSVLADYGNAGRIDRTMQERVEGAIHSWRTVFADRVDPTELALRSAGVVLSLATGPHRQQEASWEAATEAIVRVAEEWVSQARAAESERIAAASGPAAQIPSPVQPAEPDSPSGVAPQQPAPAEQDGTQPQAQVQPEAQPQPQAQVQPQPEAQPQAPSQSQSQSQSQSLAGSPPQPGGASPSGALPQSASSTPPPAARLPHPVAAEAPEAPGAPAATPGDESPTQERRIDTIQPY
;
A
#
# COMPACT_ATOMS: atom_id res chain seq x y z
N MET A 1 14.79 33.97 10.76
CA MET A 1 14.11 32.67 10.65
C MET A 1 14.30 32.22 9.21
N SER A 2 15.10 31.18 8.99
CA SER A 2 15.33 30.65 7.64
C SER A 2 14.01 30.06 7.17
N ARG A 3 13.38 30.63 6.14
CA ARG A 3 12.22 29.99 5.50
C ARG A 3 12.65 28.58 5.10
N THR A 4 11.89 27.57 5.51
CA THR A 4 12.05 26.22 5.00
C THR A 4 11.92 26.24 3.48
N GLN A 5 12.99 25.83 2.79
CA GLN A 5 13.05 25.90 1.32
C GLN A 5 12.04 24.92 0.67
N ASP A 6 11.57 23.90 1.40
CA ASP A 6 10.70 22.84 0.90
C ASP A 6 9.22 23.26 0.75
N GLY A 7 8.93 24.53 1.01
CA GLY A 7 7.59 25.12 0.88
C GLY A 7 6.63 24.75 2.00
N SER A 8 7.07 24.03 3.04
CA SER A 8 6.19 23.61 4.14
C SER A 8 5.57 24.81 4.86
N GLU A 9 6.37 25.78 5.29
CA GLU A 9 5.86 27.04 5.90
C GLU A 9 4.87 27.80 5.01
N LEU A 10 5.08 27.76 3.69
CA LEU A 10 4.22 28.46 2.74
C LEU A 10 2.87 27.75 2.59
N LEU A 11 2.88 26.42 2.45
CA LEU A 11 1.69 25.62 2.16
C LEU A 11 0.88 25.27 3.43
N THR A 12 1.51 25.21 4.61
CA THR A 12 0.78 24.93 5.86
C THR A 12 0.47 26.20 6.65
N GLY A 13 1.17 27.30 6.38
CA GLY A 13 1.02 28.57 7.08
C GLY A 13 0.03 29.56 6.44
N PRO A 14 -0.09 30.78 7.02
CA PRO A 14 -1.00 31.82 6.51
C PRO A 14 -0.74 32.26 5.06
N GLY A 15 0.47 31.99 4.54
CA GLY A 15 0.85 32.29 3.15
C GLY A 15 0.01 31.55 2.11
N ALA A 16 -0.50 30.36 2.45
CA ALA A 16 -1.34 29.55 1.55
C ALA A 16 -2.61 30.29 1.10
N GLY A 17 -3.19 31.15 1.96
CA GLY A 17 -4.36 31.94 1.58
C GLY A 17 -4.10 32.93 0.45
N GLY A 18 -2.89 33.52 0.40
CA GLY A 18 -2.49 34.40 -0.71
C GLY A 18 -2.31 33.64 -2.02
N LEU A 19 -1.66 32.46 -1.93
CA LEU A 19 -1.49 31.53 -3.05
C LEU A 19 -2.84 31.10 -3.64
N LEU A 20 -3.78 30.65 -2.80
CA LEU A 20 -5.11 30.20 -3.21
C LEU A 20 -5.94 31.35 -3.81
N ARG A 21 -5.90 32.55 -3.22
CA ARG A 21 -6.58 33.73 -3.79
C ARG A 21 -6.09 34.05 -5.20
N SER A 22 -4.78 33.96 -5.44
CA SER A 22 -4.21 34.17 -6.77
C SER A 22 -4.65 33.09 -7.76
N ALA A 23 -4.64 31.81 -7.35
CA ALA A 23 -5.08 30.69 -8.19
C ALA A 23 -6.57 30.80 -8.59
N VAL A 24 -7.42 31.10 -7.61
CA VAL A 24 -8.87 31.26 -7.79
C VAL A 24 -9.16 32.51 -8.64
N GLY A 25 -8.53 33.64 -8.33
CA GLY A 25 -8.72 34.90 -9.05
C GLY A 25 -8.27 34.84 -10.51
N ASN A 26 -7.16 34.16 -10.80
CA ASN A 26 -6.68 33.96 -12.18
C ASN A 26 -7.64 33.11 -13.03
N SER A 27 -8.53 32.35 -12.38
CA SER A 27 -9.53 31.51 -13.02
C SER A 27 -10.93 32.15 -13.01
N GLY A 28 -11.04 33.45 -12.68
CA GLY A 28 -12.32 34.19 -12.66
C GLY A 28 -13.20 33.94 -11.42
N GLY A 29 -12.63 33.34 -10.38
CA GLY A 29 -13.33 33.02 -9.13
C GLY A 29 -13.04 34.00 -7.99
N VAL A 30 -13.80 33.87 -6.91
CA VAL A 30 -13.59 34.59 -5.63
C VAL A 30 -13.51 33.57 -4.49
N LEU A 31 -12.37 33.55 -3.81
CA LEU A 31 -12.14 32.70 -2.63
C LEU A 31 -12.74 33.37 -1.39
N HIS A 32 -13.67 32.68 -0.72
CA HIS A 32 -14.30 33.13 0.52
C HIS A 32 -13.59 32.61 1.77
N SER A 33 -13.30 31.31 1.79
CA SER A 33 -12.60 30.65 2.89
C SER A 33 -11.79 29.45 2.39
N TRP A 34 -10.83 29.02 3.19
CA TRP A 34 -10.03 27.84 2.92
C TRP A 34 -9.61 27.17 4.23
N GLN A 35 -9.37 25.87 4.15
CA GLN A 35 -8.83 25.05 5.22
C GLN A 35 -7.84 24.05 4.62
N LEU A 36 -6.69 23.86 5.29
CA LEU A 36 -5.76 22.78 4.96
C LEU A 36 -6.44 21.44 5.30
N ASP A 37 -6.58 20.58 4.30
CA ASP A 37 -7.27 19.28 4.44
C ASP A 37 -6.27 18.12 4.55
N HIS A 38 -5.15 18.19 3.82
CA HIS A 38 -4.11 17.18 3.85
C HIS A 38 -2.74 17.79 3.57
N VAL A 39 -1.69 17.27 4.21
CA VAL A 39 -0.30 17.64 3.92
C VAL A 39 0.60 16.42 3.82
N ASP A 40 1.39 16.36 2.75
CA ASP A 40 2.51 15.45 2.59
C ASP A 40 3.81 16.27 2.59
N HIS A 41 4.53 16.20 3.71
CA HIS A 41 5.75 16.98 3.95
C HIS A 41 6.97 16.06 3.93
N ARG A 42 7.92 16.40 3.06
CA ARG A 42 9.25 15.78 2.98
C ARG A 42 10.28 16.84 3.34
N PRO A 43 10.75 16.85 4.60
CA PRO A 43 11.70 17.84 5.08
C PRO A 43 12.89 18.01 4.13
N GLY A 44 13.10 19.23 3.64
CA GLY A 44 14.20 19.58 2.75
C GLY A 44 14.06 19.11 1.28
N ARG A 45 12.91 18.55 0.88
CA ARG A 45 12.66 18.15 -0.53
C ARG A 45 11.43 18.81 -1.13
N SER A 46 10.27 18.58 -0.54
CA SER A 46 8.99 18.98 -1.14
C SER A 46 7.86 18.98 -0.13
N THR A 47 6.85 19.79 -0.41
CA THR A 47 5.57 19.76 0.30
C THR A 47 4.42 19.72 -0.69
N LYS A 48 3.48 18.82 -0.46
CA LYS A 48 2.18 18.82 -1.15
C LYS A 48 1.07 19.09 -0.15
N ALA A 49 0.11 19.89 -0.55
CA ALA A 49 -1.04 20.23 0.27
C ALA A 49 -2.33 20.10 -0.53
N LEU A 50 -3.39 19.65 0.13
CA LEU A 50 -4.76 19.70 -0.37
C LEU A 50 -5.54 20.66 0.51
N TYR A 51 -6.33 21.52 -0.12
CA TYR A 51 -7.16 22.50 0.58
C TYR A 51 -8.62 22.31 0.21
N ARG A 52 -9.47 22.42 1.23
CA ARG A 52 -10.90 22.59 1.08
C ARG A 52 -11.21 24.08 1.06
N THR A 53 -11.93 24.54 0.04
CA THR A 53 -12.15 25.97 -0.20
C THR A 53 -13.61 26.26 -0.48
N MET A 54 -14.09 27.44 -0.09
CA MET A 54 -15.39 27.96 -0.53
C MET A 54 -15.14 29.02 -1.61
N VAL A 55 -15.60 28.76 -2.82
CA VAL A 55 -15.35 29.60 -4.00
C VAL A 55 -16.66 29.90 -4.71
N SER A 56 -16.87 31.16 -5.08
CA SER A 56 -17.88 31.54 -6.08
C SER A 56 -17.21 31.78 -7.42
N TRP A 57 -17.89 31.47 -8.53
CA TRP A 57 -17.35 31.63 -9.89
C TRP A 57 -18.15 32.66 -10.71
N PRO A 58 -17.99 33.98 -10.47
CA PRO A 58 -18.74 35.01 -11.18
C PRO A 58 -18.63 34.98 -12.71
N GLU A 59 -17.46 34.62 -13.23
CA GLU A 59 -17.20 34.58 -14.68
C GLU A 59 -17.77 33.33 -15.35
N LEU A 60 -18.00 32.24 -14.59
CA LEU A 60 -18.53 30.97 -15.09
C LEU A 60 -20.03 30.84 -14.86
N ASP A 61 -20.47 31.11 -13.62
CA ASP A 61 -21.81 30.84 -13.10
C ASP A 61 -22.64 32.13 -12.94
N GLY A 62 -22.02 33.30 -13.15
CA GLY A 62 -22.64 34.62 -13.09
C GLY A 62 -22.41 35.38 -11.78
N PRO A 63 -22.62 36.72 -11.75
CA PRO A 63 -22.19 37.59 -10.65
C PRO A 63 -22.76 37.29 -9.25
N GLN A 64 -23.87 36.54 -9.19
CA GLN A 64 -24.58 36.20 -7.95
C GLN A 64 -24.48 34.70 -7.62
N ALA A 65 -23.57 33.98 -8.28
CA ALA A 65 -23.36 32.56 -8.02
C ALA A 65 -22.98 32.33 -6.54
N PRO A 66 -23.65 31.41 -5.83
CA PRO A 66 -23.30 31.10 -4.46
C PRO A 66 -21.89 30.50 -4.39
N ALA A 67 -21.22 30.68 -3.26
CA ALA A 67 -19.99 29.97 -2.99
C ALA A 67 -20.27 28.47 -2.84
N ARG A 68 -19.41 27.65 -3.41
CA ARG A 68 -19.45 26.19 -3.32
C ARG A 68 -18.12 25.63 -2.86
N GLU A 69 -18.15 24.41 -2.35
CA GLU A 69 -16.93 23.72 -1.95
C GLU A 69 -16.13 23.30 -3.18
N GLU A 70 -14.84 23.62 -3.20
CA GLU A 70 -13.88 23.22 -4.23
C GLU A 70 -12.60 22.71 -3.54
N LEU A 71 -11.96 21.69 -4.12
CA LEU A 71 -10.66 21.22 -3.68
C LEU A 71 -9.54 21.79 -4.55
N PHE A 72 -8.48 22.27 -3.90
CA PHE A 72 -7.27 22.73 -4.57
C PHE A 72 -6.06 21.94 -4.07
N GLY A 73 -5.29 21.39 -5.01
CA GLY A 73 -3.98 20.82 -4.72
C GLY A 73 -2.90 21.88 -4.92
N ALA A 74 -1.86 21.83 -4.10
CA ALA A 74 -0.63 22.58 -4.29
C ALA A 74 0.60 21.71 -4.09
N SER A 75 1.65 21.96 -4.86
CA SER A 75 2.94 21.27 -4.76
C SER A 75 4.07 22.29 -4.78
N ALA A 76 4.96 22.23 -3.79
CA ALA A 76 6.19 23.00 -3.70
C ALA A 76 7.40 22.07 -3.73
N HIS A 77 8.41 22.41 -4.54
CA HIS A 77 9.64 21.64 -4.71
C HIS A 77 10.88 22.54 -4.67
N ILE A 78 11.98 22.02 -4.12
CA ILE A 78 13.31 22.65 -4.18
C ILE A 78 14.13 22.02 -5.31
N GLY A 79 14.58 22.82 -6.27
CA GLY A 79 15.63 22.44 -7.24
C GLY A 79 15.31 21.29 -8.22
N GLU A 80 14.27 20.50 -7.96
CA GLU A 80 13.77 19.46 -8.86
C GLU A 80 12.80 20.06 -9.87
N ARG A 81 13.09 19.88 -11.16
CA ARG A 81 12.11 20.15 -12.22
C ARG A 81 10.99 19.12 -12.12
N GLU A 82 9.74 19.58 -12.06
CA GLU A 82 8.58 18.71 -12.15
C GLU A 82 8.65 17.88 -13.45
N LYS A 83 8.45 16.56 -13.33
CA LYS A 83 8.47 15.60 -14.44
C LYS A 83 7.06 15.06 -14.67
N ASN A 84 6.83 14.57 -15.89
CA ASN A 84 5.59 13.88 -16.27
C ASN A 84 4.32 14.73 -16.03
N LEU A 85 4.38 16.03 -16.34
CA LEU A 85 3.21 16.89 -16.38
C LEU A 85 2.48 16.66 -17.70
N TYR A 86 1.21 16.28 -17.63
CA TYR A 86 0.39 15.95 -18.81
C TYR A 86 -0.58 17.07 -19.20
N VAL A 87 -1.05 17.86 -18.24
CA VAL A 87 -1.96 19.01 -18.47
C VAL A 87 -1.48 20.27 -17.74
N ALA A 88 -0.23 20.67 -18.01
CA ALA A 88 0.43 21.77 -17.30
C ALA A 88 -0.28 23.12 -17.45
N GLU A 89 -0.92 23.35 -18.60
CA GLU A 89 -1.68 24.55 -18.94
C GLU A 89 -2.92 24.78 -18.08
N GLN A 90 -3.40 23.75 -17.37
CA GLN A 90 -4.59 23.84 -16.49
C GLN A 90 -4.25 24.22 -15.04
N THR A 91 -3.03 24.69 -14.79
CA THR A 91 -2.51 24.93 -13.43
C THR A 91 -1.83 26.28 -13.32
N LEU A 92 -1.89 26.89 -12.13
CA LEU A 92 -1.16 28.13 -11.84
C LEU A 92 0.23 27.77 -11.29
N VAL A 93 1.28 28.39 -11.85
CA VAL A 93 2.64 28.33 -11.30
C VAL A 93 3.00 29.68 -10.72
N MET A 94 3.37 29.68 -9.45
CA MET A 94 3.92 30.85 -8.74
C MET A 94 5.37 30.54 -8.35
N THR A 95 6.27 31.50 -8.55
CA THR A 95 7.68 31.34 -8.19
C THR A 95 8.18 32.57 -7.43
N ASP A 96 8.97 32.36 -6.38
CA ASP A 96 9.72 33.41 -5.69
C ASP A 96 11.22 33.36 -6.08
N GLY A 97 11.55 32.76 -7.23
CA GLY A 97 12.92 32.57 -7.73
C GLY A 97 13.61 31.30 -7.23
N ASP A 98 13.39 30.92 -5.97
CA ASP A 98 14.00 29.74 -5.34
C ASP A 98 13.05 28.54 -5.20
N ILE A 99 11.73 28.79 -5.19
CA ILE A 99 10.69 27.76 -5.00
C ILE A 99 9.65 27.92 -6.09
N ASN A 100 9.33 26.82 -6.77
CA ASN A 100 8.18 26.74 -7.68
C ASN A 100 7.01 26.09 -6.96
N VAL A 101 5.88 26.81 -6.93
CA VAL A 101 4.62 26.31 -6.37
C VAL A 101 3.61 26.17 -7.50
N ARG A 102 3.16 24.94 -7.73
CA ARG A 102 2.08 24.65 -8.66
C ARG A 102 0.79 24.48 -7.89
N VAL A 103 -0.29 25.08 -8.38
CA VAL A 103 -1.64 24.99 -7.82
C VAL A 103 -2.61 24.56 -8.90
N TRP A 104 -3.49 23.63 -8.58
CA TRP A 104 -4.52 23.11 -9.48
C TRP A 104 -5.84 22.91 -8.76
N ARG A 105 -6.93 22.97 -9.51
CA ARG A 105 -8.28 22.68 -9.04
C ARG A 105 -8.59 21.21 -9.31
N TYR A 106 -9.06 20.47 -8.32
CA TYR A 106 -9.60 19.13 -8.54
C TYR A 106 -10.82 19.18 -9.50
N PRO A 107 -10.99 18.22 -10.44
CA PRO A 107 -10.19 17.03 -10.70
C PRO A 107 -9.04 17.23 -11.71
N HIS A 108 -8.65 18.46 -12.04
CA HIS A 108 -7.64 18.80 -13.05
C HIS A 108 -6.20 18.70 -12.51
N ASP A 109 -5.88 17.55 -11.92
CA ASP A 109 -4.54 17.24 -11.43
C ASP A 109 -3.58 17.05 -12.61
N PRO A 110 -2.47 17.81 -12.70
CA PRO A 110 -1.61 17.82 -13.88
C PRO A 110 -0.86 16.50 -14.13
N TRP A 111 -0.83 15.60 -13.14
CA TRP A 111 -0.24 14.27 -13.26
C TRP A 111 -1.26 13.17 -13.57
N LEU A 112 -2.56 13.46 -13.45
CA LEU A 112 -3.63 12.47 -13.55
C LEU A 112 -4.62 12.83 -14.69
N PRO A 113 -4.21 12.72 -15.96
CA PRO A 113 -5.01 13.23 -17.09
C PRO A 113 -6.35 12.51 -17.28
N MET A 114 -6.49 11.28 -16.79
CA MET A 114 -7.76 10.54 -16.84
C MET A 114 -8.75 10.95 -15.75
N LEU A 115 -8.33 11.70 -14.72
CA LEU A 115 -9.17 12.00 -13.56
C LEU A 115 -10.43 12.82 -13.92
N PRO A 116 -10.35 13.91 -14.72
CA PRO A 116 -11.54 14.64 -15.15
C PRO A 116 -12.51 13.79 -15.99
N LEU A 117 -12.05 12.69 -16.59
CA LEU A 117 -12.89 11.82 -17.42
C LEU A 117 -13.69 10.80 -16.61
N VAL A 118 -13.39 10.65 -15.32
CA VAL A 118 -14.03 9.65 -14.45
C VAL A 118 -14.67 10.25 -13.20
N CYS A 119 -14.55 11.56 -12.99
CA CYS A 119 -15.15 12.28 -11.86
C CYS A 119 -16.56 12.82 -12.11
N TYR A 120 -17.06 12.81 -13.36
CA TYR A 120 -18.37 13.36 -13.71
C TYR A 120 -19.29 12.25 -14.25
N PRO A 121 -20.53 12.11 -13.76
CA PRO A 121 -21.45 11.03 -14.15
C PRO A 121 -21.71 10.91 -15.65
N ASP A 122 -21.84 12.03 -16.36
CA ASP A 122 -22.10 12.04 -17.80
C ASP A 122 -20.85 11.68 -18.63
N VAL A 123 -19.65 11.98 -18.10
CA VAL A 123 -18.37 11.69 -18.76
C VAL A 123 -17.95 10.25 -18.50
N VAL A 124 -18.05 9.77 -17.26
CA VAL A 124 -17.60 8.43 -16.88
C VAL A 124 -18.34 7.34 -17.66
N GLY A 125 -19.63 7.52 -17.93
CA GLY A 125 -20.41 6.56 -18.72
C GLY A 125 -19.89 6.44 -20.15
N ARG A 126 -19.54 7.57 -20.79
CA ARG A 126 -18.92 7.57 -22.13
C ARG A 126 -17.53 6.93 -22.08
N THR A 127 -16.70 7.30 -21.11
CA THR A 127 -15.35 6.74 -20.96
C THR A 127 -15.37 5.23 -20.76
N LEU A 128 -16.27 4.69 -19.93
CA LEU A 128 -16.39 3.25 -19.73
C LEU A 128 -16.91 2.54 -20.97
N HIS A 129 -17.91 3.11 -21.64
CA HIS A 129 -18.41 2.59 -22.91
C HIS A 129 -17.31 2.51 -23.99
N ASP A 130 -16.50 3.56 -24.14
CA ASP A 130 -15.41 3.60 -25.13
C ASP A 130 -14.30 2.58 -24.82
N LEU A 131 -14.15 2.19 -23.55
CA LEU A 131 -13.26 1.11 -23.10
C LEU A 131 -13.90 -0.28 -23.17
N GLY A 132 -15.15 -0.39 -23.61
CA GLY A 132 -15.88 -1.65 -23.69
C GLY A 132 -16.38 -2.19 -22.34
N VAL A 133 -16.46 -1.34 -21.31
CA VAL A 133 -16.91 -1.73 -19.97
C VAL A 133 -18.41 -1.43 -19.80
N ALA A 134 -19.19 -2.47 -19.55
CA ALA A 134 -20.61 -2.35 -19.21
C ALA A 134 -20.78 -2.43 -17.69
N LEU A 135 -21.21 -1.32 -17.07
CA LEU A 135 -21.41 -1.23 -15.62
C LEU A 135 -22.74 -1.83 -15.16
N GLY A 136 -23.71 -2.01 -16.04
CA GLY A 136 -25.03 -2.54 -15.70
C GLY A 136 -25.88 -2.73 -16.96
N PRO A 137 -26.98 -3.50 -16.87
CA PRO A 137 -27.79 -3.84 -18.03
C PRO A 137 -28.74 -2.72 -18.48
N ASP A 138 -29.09 -1.80 -17.59
CA ASP A 138 -30.05 -0.72 -17.85
C ASP A 138 -29.35 0.65 -17.99
N PRO A 139 -29.17 1.18 -19.21
CA PRO A 139 -28.54 2.47 -19.42
C PRO A 139 -29.37 3.66 -18.90
N ALA A 140 -30.63 3.46 -18.50
CA ALA A 140 -31.46 4.52 -17.92
C ALA A 140 -31.12 4.80 -16.44
N VAL A 141 -30.47 3.86 -15.75
CA VAL A 141 -30.04 4.05 -14.36
C VAL A 141 -28.81 4.97 -14.34
N PRO A 142 -28.79 6.07 -13.56
CA PRO A 142 -27.62 6.93 -13.50
C PRO A 142 -26.43 6.22 -12.85
N ILE A 143 -25.22 6.52 -13.32
CA ILE A 143 -23.98 6.03 -12.71
C ILE A 143 -23.69 6.91 -11.48
N ALA A 144 -23.65 6.29 -10.30
CA ALA A 144 -23.17 6.92 -9.08
C ALA A 144 -21.64 6.83 -9.02
N ILE A 145 -20.99 7.93 -8.62
CA ILE A 145 -19.54 8.01 -8.47
C ILE A 145 -19.23 8.35 -7.01
N ASP A 146 -18.49 7.48 -6.34
CA ASP A 146 -17.92 7.73 -5.02
C ASP A 146 -16.40 7.89 -5.16
N VAL A 147 -15.85 9.01 -4.67
CA VAL A 147 -14.40 9.17 -4.57
C VAL A 147 -13.92 8.38 -3.36
N VAL A 148 -13.21 7.29 -3.61
CA VAL A 148 -12.71 6.40 -2.55
C VAL A 148 -11.47 7.00 -1.92
N SER A 149 -10.50 7.43 -2.75
CA SER A 149 -9.29 8.12 -2.28
C SER A 149 -8.71 9.03 -3.36
N TYR A 150 -8.02 10.09 -2.94
CA TYR A 150 -7.28 10.97 -3.83
C TYR A 150 -5.98 11.41 -3.15
N ARG A 151 -4.85 11.16 -3.81
CA ARG A 151 -3.52 11.56 -3.41
C ARG A 151 -2.97 12.54 -4.46
N PRO A 152 -2.93 13.84 -4.16
CA PRO A 152 -2.47 14.89 -5.08
C PRO A 152 -1.17 14.56 -5.84
N GLY A 153 -1.25 14.53 -7.17
CA GLY A 153 -0.17 14.22 -8.11
C GLY A 153 0.30 12.77 -8.13
N ARG A 154 -0.40 11.86 -7.45
CA ARG A 154 0.00 10.45 -7.28
C ARG A 154 -1.02 9.49 -7.87
N ARG A 155 -2.23 9.44 -7.28
CA ARG A 155 -3.31 8.54 -7.68
C ARG A 155 -4.67 9.02 -7.20
N ALA A 156 -5.72 8.54 -7.84
CA ALA A 156 -7.08 8.60 -7.32
C ALA A 156 -7.75 7.24 -7.51
N VAL A 157 -8.68 6.90 -6.62
CA VAL A 157 -9.53 5.72 -6.73
C VAL A 157 -10.98 6.18 -6.61
N LEU A 158 -11.80 5.81 -7.58
CA LEU A 158 -13.22 6.08 -7.57
C LEU A 158 -13.98 4.76 -7.69
N ARG A 159 -15.16 4.67 -7.08
CA ARG A 159 -16.11 3.58 -7.29
C ARG A 159 -17.21 4.13 -8.19
N ALA A 160 -17.35 3.56 -9.38
CA ALA A 160 -18.48 3.83 -10.26
C ALA A 160 -19.47 2.68 -10.12
N SER A 161 -20.75 2.98 -9.89
CA SER A 161 -21.78 1.96 -9.63
C SER A 161 -23.09 2.27 -10.32
N GLN A 162 -23.80 1.20 -10.71
CA GLN A 162 -25.10 1.25 -11.39
C GLN A 162 -25.94 0.05 -10.93
N GLY A 163 -26.89 0.29 -10.02
CA GLY A 163 -27.62 -0.79 -9.35
C GLY A 163 -26.69 -1.63 -8.46
N ASP A 164 -26.73 -2.96 -8.61
CA ASP A 164 -25.92 -3.91 -7.83
C ASP A 164 -24.52 -4.15 -8.41
N HIS A 165 -24.16 -3.43 -9.48
CA HIS A 165 -22.89 -3.57 -10.15
C HIS A 165 -21.99 -2.36 -9.88
N ALA A 166 -20.71 -2.62 -9.68
CA ALA A 166 -19.71 -1.57 -9.53
C ALA A 166 -18.35 -1.98 -10.09
N VAL A 167 -17.59 -0.96 -10.47
CA VAL A 167 -16.17 -1.08 -10.81
C VAL A 167 -15.39 -0.01 -10.06
N PHE A 168 -14.12 -0.30 -9.80
CA PHE A 168 -13.17 0.64 -9.24
C PHE A 168 -12.30 1.22 -10.35
N LEU A 169 -12.17 2.54 -10.37
CA LEU A 169 -11.42 3.33 -11.34
C LEU A 169 -10.15 3.83 -10.65
N LYS A 170 -9.04 3.11 -10.85
CA LYS A 170 -7.71 3.49 -10.32
C LYS A 170 -7.04 4.40 -11.36
N VAL A 171 -6.95 5.69 -11.03
CA VAL A 171 -6.30 6.72 -11.85
C VAL A 171 -4.91 7.01 -11.32
N MET A 172 -3.92 7.10 -12.20
CA MET A 172 -2.51 7.32 -11.90
C MET A 172 -1.79 7.98 -13.08
N GLN A 173 -0.49 8.20 -12.96
CA GLN A 173 0.33 8.68 -14.08
C GLN A 173 0.35 7.64 -15.22
N PRO A 174 0.16 8.04 -16.50
CA PRO A 174 0.05 7.14 -17.64
C PRO A 174 1.06 5.99 -17.71
N HIS A 175 2.34 6.31 -17.48
CA HIS A 175 3.44 5.33 -17.55
C HIS A 175 3.39 4.22 -16.48
N ARG A 176 2.51 4.31 -15.47
CA ARG A 176 2.38 3.31 -14.40
C ARG A 176 1.34 2.23 -14.69
N SER A 177 0.40 2.49 -15.59
CA SER A 177 -0.78 1.63 -15.76
C SER A 177 -0.44 0.22 -16.26
N GLU A 178 0.46 0.08 -17.23
CA GLU A 178 0.85 -1.23 -17.79
C GLU A 178 1.45 -2.15 -16.72
N GLU A 179 2.37 -1.62 -15.90
CA GLU A 179 3.01 -2.42 -14.85
C GLU A 179 1.99 -2.90 -13.78
N ILE A 180 0.95 -2.12 -13.51
CA ILE A 180 -0.09 -2.52 -12.54
C ILE A 180 -1.00 -3.61 -13.13
N VAL A 181 -1.35 -3.48 -14.42
CA VAL A 181 -2.16 -4.48 -15.12
C VAL A 181 -1.43 -5.82 -15.17
N GLU A 182 -0.13 -5.81 -15.51
CA GLU A 182 0.69 -7.02 -15.54
C GLU A 182 0.75 -7.71 -14.17
N ARG A 183 0.93 -6.94 -13.08
CA ARG A 183 0.94 -7.50 -11.72
C ARG A 183 -0.38 -8.18 -11.37
N HIS A 184 -1.54 -7.55 -11.65
CA HIS A 184 -2.84 -8.17 -11.40
C HIS A 184 -3.02 -9.47 -12.19
N GLN A 185 -2.67 -9.47 -13.49
CA GLN A 185 -2.77 -10.65 -14.34
C GLN A 185 -1.92 -11.82 -13.83
N ARG A 186 -0.67 -11.56 -13.46
CA ARG A 186 0.23 -12.58 -12.91
C ARG A 186 -0.26 -13.14 -11.57
N LEU A 187 -0.80 -12.29 -10.68
CA LEU A 187 -1.35 -12.70 -9.39
C LEU A 187 -2.63 -13.54 -9.53
N LEU A 188 -3.55 -13.11 -10.40
CA LEU A 188 -4.77 -13.87 -10.73
C LEU A 188 -4.44 -15.23 -11.33
N ALA A 189 -3.47 -15.30 -12.25
CA ALA A 189 -3.03 -16.55 -12.85
C ALA A 189 -2.44 -17.54 -11.82
N ALA A 190 -1.94 -17.03 -10.69
CA ALA A 190 -1.46 -17.82 -9.56
C ALA A 190 -2.54 -18.15 -8.52
N GLY A 191 -3.80 -17.71 -8.74
CA GLY A 191 -4.91 -17.95 -7.82
C GLY A 191 -4.92 -17.03 -6.59
N VAL A 192 -4.19 -15.92 -6.62
CA VAL A 192 -4.30 -14.87 -5.58
C VAL A 192 -5.58 -14.06 -5.85
N PRO A 193 -6.46 -13.87 -4.85
CA PRO A 193 -7.76 -13.22 -5.04
C PRO A 193 -7.64 -11.68 -5.12
N VAL A 194 -6.98 -11.17 -6.16
CA VAL A 194 -6.89 -9.72 -6.44
C VAL A 194 -8.01 -9.29 -7.37
N PRO A 195 -8.33 -7.98 -7.50
CA PRO A 195 -9.34 -7.53 -8.44
C PRO A 195 -9.01 -7.90 -9.89
N ALA A 196 -9.98 -8.37 -10.67
CA ALA A 196 -9.78 -8.56 -12.10
C ALA A 196 -9.69 -7.21 -12.82
N VAL A 197 -8.74 -7.09 -13.76
CA VAL A 197 -8.65 -5.92 -14.64
C VAL A 197 -9.64 -6.09 -15.77
N VAL A 198 -10.67 -5.24 -15.79
CA VAL A 198 -11.71 -5.23 -16.84
C VAL A 198 -11.24 -4.47 -18.07
N ALA A 199 -10.59 -3.33 -17.86
CA ALA A 199 -10.04 -2.49 -18.91
C ALA A 199 -8.91 -1.61 -18.37
N HIS A 200 -8.08 -1.07 -19.26
CA HIS A 200 -7.09 -0.05 -18.90
C HIS A 200 -6.80 0.88 -20.07
N HIS A 201 -6.45 2.14 -19.79
CA HIS A 201 -6.09 3.12 -20.81
C HIS A 201 -5.31 4.28 -20.19
N ASN A 202 -4.07 4.51 -20.64
CA ASN A 202 -3.29 5.74 -20.38
C ASN A 202 -3.39 6.28 -18.94
N GLY A 203 -3.14 5.45 -17.93
CA GLY A 203 -3.19 5.87 -16.53
C GLY A 203 -4.54 5.63 -15.83
N LEU A 204 -5.52 5.05 -16.51
CA LEU A 204 -6.72 4.48 -15.90
C LEU A 204 -6.64 2.95 -15.92
N VAL A 205 -6.92 2.32 -14.78
CA VAL A 205 -7.15 0.87 -14.66
C VAL A 205 -8.54 0.67 -14.06
N VAL A 206 -9.38 -0.10 -14.75
CA VAL A 206 -10.74 -0.44 -14.32
C VAL A 206 -10.71 -1.84 -13.72
N LEU A 207 -11.12 -1.94 -12.46
CA LEU A 207 -11.04 -3.15 -11.65
C LEU A 207 -12.44 -3.61 -11.24
N GLU A 208 -12.67 -4.92 -11.20
CA GLU A 208 -13.87 -5.50 -10.59
C GLU A 208 -13.91 -5.21 -9.08
N GLU A 209 -15.11 -5.04 -8.52
CA GLU A 209 -15.30 -4.98 -7.07
C GLU A 209 -15.02 -6.36 -6.44
N LEU A 210 -14.17 -6.38 -5.41
CA LEU A 210 -13.94 -7.60 -4.63
C LEU A 210 -15.16 -7.96 -3.78
N PRO A 211 -15.46 -9.26 -3.60
CA PRO A 211 -16.50 -9.71 -2.68
C PRO A 211 -16.08 -9.53 -1.22
N GLY A 212 -17.03 -9.64 -0.30
CA GLY A 212 -16.80 -9.55 1.13
C GLY A 212 -16.65 -8.12 1.63
N ARG A 213 -15.92 -7.95 2.74
CA ARG A 213 -15.67 -6.65 3.38
C ARG A 213 -14.23 -6.53 3.88
N PRO A 214 -13.68 -5.32 4.04
CA PRO A 214 -12.34 -5.14 4.60
C PRO A 214 -12.19 -5.78 5.99
N LEU A 215 -11.04 -6.43 6.23
CA LEU A 215 -10.68 -7.05 7.51
C LEU A 215 -10.68 -6.02 8.64
N ALA A 216 -10.34 -4.76 8.33
CA ALA A 216 -10.45 -3.61 9.23
C ALA A 216 -11.81 -3.53 9.94
N ARG A 217 -12.90 -3.77 9.20
CA ARG A 217 -14.25 -3.75 9.76
C ARG A 217 -14.59 -5.06 10.45
N ALA A 218 -14.21 -6.18 9.84
CA ALA A 218 -14.52 -7.51 10.37
C ALA A 218 -13.88 -7.75 11.73
N VAL A 219 -12.61 -7.34 11.94
CA VAL A 219 -11.92 -7.54 13.22
C VAL A 219 -12.53 -6.72 14.37
N ILE A 220 -13.08 -5.53 14.08
CA ILE A 220 -13.81 -4.71 15.07
C ILE A 220 -15.11 -5.40 15.49
N ASP A 221 -15.84 -5.95 14.52
CA ASP A 221 -17.14 -6.56 14.73
C ASP A 221 -17.03 -7.96 15.36
N GLU A 222 -16.08 -8.77 14.90
CA GLU A 222 -15.99 -10.23 15.15
C GLU A 222 -14.71 -10.65 15.87
N GLY A 223 -13.69 -9.79 15.98
CA GLY A 223 -12.42 -10.11 16.63
C GLY A 223 -11.68 -11.25 15.92
N VAL A 224 -11.27 -12.25 16.69
CA VAL A 224 -10.52 -13.42 16.20
C VAL A 224 -11.31 -14.24 15.17
N ASP A 225 -12.64 -14.17 15.20
CA ASP A 225 -13.52 -14.93 14.29
C ASP A 225 -13.62 -14.30 12.90
N ALA A 226 -13.10 -13.07 12.70
CA ALA A 226 -13.10 -12.38 11.41
C ALA A 226 -12.41 -13.19 10.30
N CYS A 227 -11.29 -13.83 10.64
CA CYS A 227 -10.65 -14.86 9.85
C CYS A 227 -9.61 -15.61 10.68
N ARG A 228 -9.22 -16.79 10.22
CA ARG A 228 -8.11 -17.54 10.81
C ARG A 228 -6.77 -16.92 10.46
N ALA A 229 -5.83 -16.88 11.42
CA ALA A 229 -4.46 -16.45 11.16
C ALA A 229 -3.77 -17.29 10.08
N GLU A 230 -4.07 -18.59 10.02
CA GLU A 230 -3.51 -19.48 8.98
C GLU A 230 -3.98 -19.09 7.58
N ASP A 231 -5.18 -18.52 7.42
CA ASP A 231 -5.67 -18.07 6.12
C ASP A 231 -4.92 -16.83 5.63
N LEU A 232 -4.47 -15.96 6.54
CA LEU A 232 -3.63 -14.80 6.24
C LEU A 232 -2.24 -15.25 5.76
N VAL A 233 -1.64 -16.21 6.47
CA VAL A 233 -0.36 -16.82 6.06
C VAL A 233 -0.52 -17.55 4.72
N ALA A 234 -1.60 -18.32 4.54
CA ALA A 234 -1.87 -19.05 3.31
C ALA A 234 -2.11 -18.11 2.12
N LEU A 235 -2.72 -16.93 2.33
CA LEU A 235 -2.84 -15.91 1.29
C LEU A 235 -1.45 -15.43 0.85
N LEU A 236 -0.58 -15.10 1.80
CA LEU A 236 0.77 -14.65 1.51
C LEU A 236 1.64 -15.73 0.84
N ASP A 237 1.45 -17.00 1.21
CA ASP A 237 2.16 -18.14 0.62
C ASP A 237 1.72 -18.43 -0.84
N ARG A 238 0.59 -17.86 -1.30
CA ARG A 238 0.17 -17.94 -2.72
C ARG A 238 0.86 -16.91 -3.62
N LEU A 239 1.57 -15.92 -3.06
CA LEU A 239 2.28 -14.93 -3.88
C LEU A 239 3.34 -15.66 -4.75
N PRO A 240 3.26 -15.54 -6.09
CA PRO A 240 4.04 -16.40 -6.98
C PRO A 240 5.49 -15.95 -7.11
N ALA A 241 6.40 -16.90 -7.23
CA ALA A 241 7.83 -16.65 -7.43
C ALA A 241 8.15 -15.77 -8.66
N SER A 242 7.24 -15.67 -9.63
CA SER A 242 7.38 -14.72 -10.76
C SER A 242 7.47 -13.26 -10.33
N MET A 243 7.15 -12.92 -9.07
CA MET A 243 7.28 -11.58 -8.51
C MET A 243 8.69 -11.24 -8.03
N TYR A 244 9.61 -12.21 -7.91
CA TYR A 244 11.02 -11.94 -7.59
C TYR A 244 11.71 -11.06 -8.64
N THR A 245 11.16 -10.97 -9.85
CA THR A 245 11.70 -10.10 -10.92
C THR A 245 11.39 -8.62 -10.68
N LEU A 246 10.50 -8.29 -9.74
CA LEU A 246 10.14 -6.92 -9.43
C LEU A 246 11.22 -6.27 -8.56
N PRO A 247 11.32 -4.92 -8.57
CA PRO A 247 12.31 -4.22 -7.75
C PRO A 247 12.14 -4.52 -6.25
N LEU A 248 13.25 -4.77 -5.57
CA LEU A 248 13.30 -4.82 -4.11
C LEU A 248 12.94 -3.46 -3.54
N ARG A 249 11.99 -3.45 -2.61
CA ARG A 249 11.58 -2.25 -1.88
C ARG A 249 12.20 -2.30 -0.48
N PRO A 250 12.81 -1.20 0.00
CA PRO A 250 13.31 -1.16 1.36
C PRO A 250 12.16 -1.40 2.35
N PRO A 251 12.33 -2.26 3.36
CA PRO A 251 11.33 -2.41 4.41
C PRO A 251 11.17 -1.11 5.19
N TRP A 252 10.02 -0.96 5.86
CA TRP A 252 9.71 0.23 6.68
C TRP A 252 10.80 0.53 7.73
N THR A 253 11.45 -0.52 8.24
CA THR A 253 12.52 -0.43 9.23
C THR A 253 13.78 0.28 8.73
N ASP A 254 14.01 0.32 7.41
CA ASP A 254 15.17 1.02 6.84
C ASP A 254 15.00 2.55 6.90
N SER A 255 13.76 3.01 7.04
CA SER A 255 13.39 4.43 7.06
C SER A 255 13.00 4.96 8.44
N VAL A 256 13.30 4.23 9.52
CA VAL A 256 12.89 4.62 10.89
C VAL A 256 13.42 5.98 11.33
N ASP A 257 14.65 6.36 10.95
CA ASP A 257 15.21 7.68 11.25
C ASP A 257 14.48 8.79 10.51
N PHE A 258 14.07 8.52 9.27
CA PHE A 258 13.30 9.46 8.48
C PHE A 258 11.95 9.73 9.14
N TYR A 259 11.23 8.67 9.55
CA TYR A 259 9.95 8.81 10.24
C TYR A 259 10.10 9.46 11.61
N ALA A 260 11.09 9.05 12.40
CA ALA A 260 11.42 9.71 13.67
C ALA A 260 11.75 11.19 13.48
N GLY A 261 12.48 11.55 12.42
CA GLY A 261 12.78 12.94 12.06
C GLY A 261 11.53 13.76 11.75
N ILE A 262 10.57 13.21 11.01
CA ILE A 262 9.27 13.86 10.74
C ILE A 262 8.47 14.06 12.03
N VAL A 263 8.40 13.03 12.89
CA VAL A 263 7.65 13.14 14.14
C VAL A 263 8.33 14.14 15.08
N SER A 264 9.65 14.11 15.21
CA SER A 264 10.43 15.00 16.07
C SER A 264 10.38 16.46 15.58
N SER A 265 10.32 16.70 14.27
CA SER A 265 10.13 18.07 13.74
C SER A 265 8.75 18.64 14.08
N SER A 266 7.73 17.78 14.13
CA SER A 266 6.34 18.16 14.42
C SER A 266 6.06 18.24 15.92
N VAL A 267 6.62 17.32 16.72
CA VAL A 267 6.45 17.20 18.18
C VAL A 267 7.83 17.07 18.86
N PRO A 268 8.59 18.16 19.03
CA PRO A 268 9.98 18.10 19.51
C PRO A 268 10.17 17.46 20.89
N SER A 269 9.15 17.50 21.75
CA SER A 269 9.18 16.85 23.08
C SER A 269 9.33 15.33 23.02
N LEU A 270 8.96 14.69 21.89
CA LEU A 270 9.10 13.24 21.71
C LEU A 270 10.51 12.82 21.27
N GLY A 271 11.40 13.77 20.91
CA GLY A 271 12.73 13.49 20.37
C GLY A 271 13.52 12.41 21.12
N PRO A 272 13.74 12.53 22.45
CA PRO A 272 14.49 11.53 23.22
C PRO A 272 13.89 10.11 23.20
N ARG A 273 12.56 10.01 23.13
CA ARG A 273 11.85 8.72 23.05
C ARG A 273 12.02 8.10 21.66
N LEU A 274 11.90 8.91 20.62
CA LEU A 274 12.10 8.51 19.22
C LEU A 274 13.54 8.04 18.97
N ASP A 275 14.55 8.75 19.51
CA ASP A 275 15.96 8.35 19.42
C ASP A 275 16.19 6.98 20.07
N ALA A 276 15.59 6.73 21.23
CA ALA A 276 15.69 5.45 21.93
C ALA A 276 14.99 4.31 21.16
N LEU A 277 13.84 4.59 20.53
CA LEU A 277 13.13 3.66 19.65
C LEU A 277 13.99 3.28 18.45
N VAL A 278 14.44 4.28 17.68
CA VAL A 278 15.28 4.10 16.49
C VAL A 278 16.54 3.30 16.83
N ARG A 279 17.22 3.66 17.91
CA ARG A 279 18.40 2.93 18.38
C ARG A 279 18.06 1.47 18.67
N THR A 280 17.00 1.20 19.42
CA THR A 280 16.63 -0.17 19.78
C THR A 280 16.24 -1.01 18.56
N ILE A 281 15.50 -0.44 17.62
CA ILE A 281 15.12 -1.13 16.38
C ILE A 281 16.36 -1.50 15.56
N ARG A 282 17.27 -0.55 15.34
CA ARG A 282 18.50 -0.76 14.59
C ARG A 282 19.45 -1.76 15.24
N GLU A 283 19.72 -1.60 16.53
CA GLU A 283 20.59 -2.50 17.27
C GLU A 283 20.02 -3.92 17.32
N GLY A 284 18.70 -4.05 17.52
CA GLY A 284 18.01 -5.34 17.52
C GLY A 284 18.06 -6.04 16.16
N LEU A 285 17.76 -5.33 15.07
CA LEU A 285 17.84 -5.89 13.71
C LEU A 285 19.28 -6.21 13.31
N GLY A 286 20.25 -5.38 13.69
CA GLY A 286 21.67 -5.65 13.46
C GLY A 286 22.17 -6.89 14.22
N ALA A 287 21.68 -7.13 15.44
CA ALA A 287 21.97 -8.35 16.17
C ALA A 287 21.31 -9.59 15.54
N LEU A 288 20.12 -9.44 14.93
CA LEU A 288 19.45 -10.50 14.18
C LEU A 288 20.24 -10.89 12.93
N GLU A 289 20.73 -9.91 12.16
CA GLU A 289 21.51 -10.15 10.93
C GLU A 289 22.79 -10.95 11.19
N GLN A 290 23.36 -10.86 12.39
CA GLN A 290 24.53 -11.67 12.78
C GLN A 290 24.21 -13.16 13.00
N ARG A 291 22.93 -13.52 13.16
CA ARG A 291 22.50 -14.88 13.52
C ARG A 291 21.57 -15.55 12.51
N ILE A 292 20.85 -14.77 11.72
CA ILE A 292 19.95 -15.26 10.67
C ILE A 292 20.21 -14.48 9.38
N ASP A 293 20.04 -15.15 8.23
CA ASP A 293 20.08 -14.47 6.94
C ASP A 293 18.88 -13.51 6.84
N MET A 294 19.16 -12.21 6.84
CA MET A 294 18.19 -11.13 6.74
C MET A 294 17.94 -10.68 5.29
N GLY A 295 18.46 -11.42 4.30
CA GLY A 295 18.18 -11.19 2.89
C GLY A 295 16.71 -11.41 2.50
N PRO A 296 16.25 -10.78 1.40
CA PRO A 296 14.91 -10.97 0.88
C PRO A 296 14.81 -12.34 0.19
N HIS A 297 14.15 -13.29 0.85
CA HIS A 297 14.01 -14.67 0.38
C HIS A 297 12.54 -15.09 0.17
N ASP A 298 11.61 -14.15 0.35
CA ASP A 298 10.18 -14.33 0.12
C ASP A 298 9.67 -13.38 -0.96
N VAL A 299 8.50 -13.72 -1.52
CA VAL A 299 7.64 -12.73 -2.16
C VAL A 299 6.71 -12.18 -1.10
N VAL A 300 6.71 -10.85 -0.97
CA VAL A 300 5.88 -10.11 -0.02
C VAL A 300 4.86 -9.28 -0.77
N HIS A 301 3.77 -8.95 -0.08
CA HIS A 301 2.82 -7.95 -0.52
C HIS A 301 3.44 -6.55 -0.40
N GLY A 302 4.16 -6.25 0.68
CA GLY A 302 4.89 -5.00 0.89
C GLY A 302 4.09 -3.89 1.59
N ASP A 303 2.76 -3.98 1.60
CA ASP A 303 1.86 -3.11 2.39
C ASP A 303 0.68 -3.91 2.99
N PHE A 304 0.97 -5.07 3.61
CA PHE A 304 -0.06 -6.02 4.05
C PHE A 304 -0.70 -5.63 5.38
N TYR A 305 -1.78 -4.85 5.33
CA TYR A 305 -2.56 -4.46 6.51
C TYR A 305 -4.07 -4.70 6.34
N GLU A 306 -4.84 -4.52 7.41
CA GLU A 306 -6.24 -4.94 7.53
C GLU A 306 -7.21 -4.26 6.56
N ALA A 307 -6.88 -3.09 5.99
CA ALA A 307 -7.74 -2.50 4.95
C ALA A 307 -7.52 -3.13 3.57
N GLN A 308 -6.38 -3.81 3.36
CA GLN A 308 -6.04 -4.44 2.08
C GLN A 308 -6.53 -5.88 1.98
N VAL A 309 -6.94 -6.49 3.10
CA VAL A 309 -7.44 -7.87 3.13
C VAL A 309 -8.97 -7.84 3.18
N PHE A 310 -9.63 -8.59 2.31
CA PHE A 310 -11.09 -8.74 2.32
C PHE A 310 -11.47 -10.11 2.84
N VAL A 311 -12.49 -10.13 3.69
CA VAL A 311 -13.00 -11.34 4.32
C VAL A 311 -14.51 -11.49 4.13
N GLN A 312 -14.95 -12.74 4.10
CA GLN A 312 -16.35 -13.12 4.07
C GLN A 312 -16.51 -14.47 4.76
N ASP A 313 -17.49 -14.60 5.66
CA ASP A 313 -17.83 -15.85 6.35
C ASP A 313 -16.61 -16.50 7.03
N GLY A 314 -15.79 -15.69 7.71
CA GLY A 314 -14.58 -16.14 8.43
C GLY A 314 -13.40 -16.53 7.52
N LYS A 315 -13.46 -16.24 6.22
CA LYS A 315 -12.43 -16.59 5.23
C LYS A 315 -11.88 -15.36 4.53
N VAL A 316 -10.60 -15.43 4.16
CA VAL A 316 -9.96 -14.44 3.29
C VAL A 316 -10.41 -14.66 1.84
N VAL A 317 -11.04 -13.64 1.25
CA VAL A 317 -11.64 -13.69 -0.09
C VAL A 317 -11.08 -12.63 -1.05
N GLY A 318 -10.22 -11.72 -0.58
CA GLY A 318 -9.66 -10.69 -1.44
C GLY A 318 -8.39 -10.03 -0.91
N LEU A 319 -7.58 -9.49 -1.82
CA LEU A 319 -6.36 -8.73 -1.54
C LEU A 319 -6.27 -7.51 -2.47
N LEU A 320 -6.09 -6.32 -1.89
CA LEU A 320 -5.96 -5.04 -2.57
C LEU A 320 -4.53 -4.48 -2.51
N ASP A 321 -4.30 -3.37 -3.22
CA ASP A 321 -3.06 -2.57 -3.28
C ASP A 321 -1.76 -3.33 -3.54
N ILE A 322 -1.79 -4.23 -4.53
CA ILE A 322 -0.66 -5.05 -4.97
C ILE A 322 0.46 -4.30 -5.70
N ASP A 323 0.46 -2.97 -5.65
CA ASP A 323 1.49 -2.13 -6.26
C ASP A 323 2.86 -2.39 -5.65
N THR A 324 2.89 -2.86 -4.38
CA THR A 324 4.07 -3.12 -3.54
C THR A 324 4.59 -4.54 -3.57
N VAL A 325 3.93 -5.44 -4.31
CA VAL A 325 4.34 -6.83 -4.40
C VAL A 325 5.75 -6.96 -5.00
N GLY A 326 6.58 -7.80 -4.40
CA GLY A 326 7.96 -7.98 -4.84
C GLY A 326 8.80 -8.84 -3.88
N PRO A 327 10.12 -8.92 -4.10
CA PRO A 327 11.02 -9.59 -3.16
C PRO A 327 11.02 -8.87 -1.81
N GLY A 328 11.05 -9.63 -0.72
CA GLY A 328 11.11 -9.11 0.65
C GLY A 328 11.22 -10.24 1.67
N ARG A 329 10.77 -9.99 2.91
CA ARG A 329 10.71 -11.00 3.97
C ARG A 329 9.30 -11.15 4.52
N ARG A 330 8.88 -12.38 4.80
CA ARG A 330 7.54 -12.65 5.34
C ARG A 330 7.26 -11.87 6.63
N SER A 331 8.29 -11.62 7.44
CA SER A 331 8.20 -10.82 8.66
C SER A 331 7.75 -9.37 8.41
N ASP A 332 7.99 -8.79 7.23
CA ASP A 332 7.53 -7.46 6.87
C ASP A 332 6.01 -7.38 6.75
N ASP A 333 5.39 -8.31 6.03
CA ASP A 333 3.93 -8.34 5.84
C ASP A 333 3.21 -8.63 7.16
N LEU A 334 3.68 -9.63 7.91
CA LEU A 334 3.06 -10.00 9.19
C LEU A 334 3.21 -8.88 10.24
N ALA A 335 4.36 -8.20 10.27
CA ALA A 335 4.57 -7.04 11.12
C ALA A 335 3.71 -5.85 10.70
N CYS A 336 3.54 -5.61 9.39
CA CYS A 336 2.69 -4.55 8.87
C CYS A 336 1.26 -4.70 9.37
N LEU A 337 0.69 -5.91 9.26
CA LEU A 337 -0.65 -6.19 9.75
C LEU A 337 -0.78 -5.98 11.27
N LEU A 338 0.14 -6.57 12.05
CA LEU A 338 0.10 -6.44 13.51
C LEU A 338 0.25 -4.97 13.96
N ALA A 339 1.11 -4.19 13.30
CA ALA A 339 1.31 -2.79 13.59
C ALA A 339 0.04 -1.96 13.38
N HIS A 340 -0.62 -2.12 12.23
CA HIS A 340 -1.85 -1.39 11.94
C HIS A 340 -3.01 -1.80 12.86
N LEU A 341 -3.19 -3.09 13.14
CA LEU A 341 -4.17 -3.56 14.12
C LEU A 341 -3.88 -2.99 15.51
N SER A 342 -2.62 -2.83 15.91
CA SER A 342 -2.25 -2.23 17.20
C SER A 342 -2.68 -0.77 17.29
N VAL A 343 -2.50 0.00 16.22
CA VAL A 343 -2.98 1.39 16.13
C VAL A 343 -4.52 1.44 16.12
N LEU A 344 -5.15 0.49 15.43
CA LEU A 344 -6.61 0.36 15.44
C LEU A 344 -7.16 0.02 16.84
N ALA A 345 -6.47 -0.82 17.62
CA ALA A 345 -6.85 -1.09 19.00
C ALA A 345 -6.72 0.17 19.88
N ASP A 346 -5.67 0.98 19.68
CA ASP A 346 -5.47 2.23 20.44
C ASP A 346 -6.57 3.28 20.18
N TYR A 347 -7.35 3.16 19.11
CA TYR A 347 -8.57 3.96 18.92
C TYR A 347 -9.59 3.79 20.06
N GLY A 348 -9.55 2.67 20.81
CA GLY A 348 -10.33 2.49 22.02
C GLY A 348 -9.93 3.44 23.13
N ASN A 349 -8.62 3.67 23.31
CA ASN A 349 -8.09 4.66 24.27
C ASN A 349 -8.46 6.09 23.88
N ALA A 350 -8.59 6.36 22.58
CA ALA A 350 -9.06 7.64 22.04
C ALA A 350 -10.60 7.79 22.04
N GLY A 351 -11.35 6.76 22.48
CA GLY A 351 -12.82 6.77 22.51
C GLY A 351 -13.48 6.72 21.12
N ARG A 352 -12.74 6.34 20.07
CA ARG A 352 -13.26 6.21 18.69
C ARG A 352 -13.96 4.86 18.48
N ILE A 353 -13.60 3.86 19.26
CA ILE A 353 -14.29 2.56 19.36
C ILE A 353 -14.57 2.26 20.84
N ASP A 354 -15.59 1.44 21.11
CA ASP A 354 -15.91 1.06 22.50
C ASP A 354 -14.92 0.00 23.05
N ARG A 355 -14.98 -0.23 24.37
CA ARG A 355 -14.05 -1.16 25.05
C ARG A 355 -14.22 -2.60 24.57
N THR A 356 -15.43 -3.04 24.23
CA THR A 356 -15.68 -4.40 23.75
C THR A 356 -15.09 -4.61 22.35
N MET A 357 -15.22 -3.61 21.47
CA MET A 357 -14.56 -3.59 20.17
C MET A 357 -13.04 -3.61 20.32
N GLN A 358 -12.48 -2.79 21.23
CA GLN A 358 -11.06 -2.79 21.52
C GLN A 358 -10.57 -4.18 21.98
N GLU A 359 -11.28 -4.82 22.92
CA GLU A 359 -10.93 -6.17 23.42
C GLU A 359 -10.95 -7.24 22.33
N ARG A 360 -11.87 -7.13 21.36
CA ARG A 360 -11.91 -8.04 20.19
C ARG A 360 -10.66 -7.89 19.33
N VAL A 361 -10.24 -6.66 19.05
CA VAL A 361 -9.03 -6.40 18.25
C VAL A 361 -7.78 -6.84 19.02
N GLU A 362 -7.67 -6.53 20.31
CA GLU A 362 -6.58 -6.99 21.19
C GLU A 362 -6.49 -8.52 21.22
N GLY A 363 -7.64 -9.22 21.32
CA GLY A 363 -7.72 -10.67 21.27
C GLY A 363 -7.26 -11.26 19.92
N ALA A 364 -7.65 -10.64 18.81
CA ALA A 364 -7.20 -11.04 17.47
C ALA A 364 -5.68 -10.86 17.32
N ILE A 365 -5.13 -9.71 17.73
CA ILE A 365 -3.68 -9.45 17.71
C ILE A 365 -2.92 -10.53 18.49
N HIS A 366 -3.37 -10.85 19.71
CA HIS A 366 -2.71 -11.85 20.54
C HIS A 366 -2.72 -13.23 19.88
N SER A 367 -3.90 -13.68 19.41
CA SER A 367 -4.06 -14.98 18.77
C SER A 367 -3.25 -15.10 17.47
N TRP A 368 -3.31 -14.09 16.61
CA TRP A 368 -2.62 -14.12 15.31
C TRP A 368 -1.11 -13.99 15.47
N ARG A 369 -0.63 -13.18 16.43
CA ARG A 369 0.80 -13.08 16.75
C ARG A 369 1.40 -14.43 17.14
N THR A 370 0.67 -15.26 17.91
CA THR A 370 1.15 -16.61 18.25
C THR A 370 1.37 -17.45 17.00
N VAL A 371 0.42 -17.46 16.06
CA VAL A 371 0.56 -18.19 14.79
C VAL A 371 1.68 -17.62 13.92
N PHE A 372 1.84 -16.31 13.89
CA PHE A 372 2.92 -15.66 13.12
C PHE A 372 4.30 -15.94 13.70
N ALA A 373 4.42 -16.03 15.03
CA ALA A 373 5.65 -16.37 15.74
C ALA A 373 6.14 -17.81 15.45
N ASP A 374 5.26 -18.70 15.00
CA ASP A 374 5.64 -20.03 14.51
C ASP A 374 6.17 -20.01 13.06
N ARG A 375 5.95 -18.91 12.33
CA ARG A 375 6.34 -18.74 10.92
C ARG A 375 7.60 -17.90 10.75
N VAL A 376 7.84 -16.93 11.62
CA VAL A 376 8.99 -16.00 11.55
C VAL A 376 9.62 -15.81 12.93
N ASP A 377 10.84 -15.28 12.98
CA ASP A 377 11.52 -15.01 14.25
C ASP A 377 10.70 -14.00 15.09
N PRO A 378 10.33 -14.33 16.35
CA PRO A 378 9.47 -13.47 17.17
C PRO A 378 10.10 -12.11 17.52
N THR A 379 11.43 -12.05 17.64
CA THR A 379 12.16 -10.80 17.87
C THR A 379 12.12 -9.95 16.60
N GLU A 380 12.34 -10.55 15.42
CA GLU A 380 12.24 -9.86 14.13
C GLU A 380 10.84 -9.28 13.91
N LEU A 381 9.79 -10.09 14.12
CA LEU A 381 8.39 -9.69 13.97
C LEU A 381 8.05 -8.46 14.84
N ALA A 382 8.48 -8.47 16.11
CA ALA A 382 8.22 -7.37 17.03
C ALA A 382 8.99 -6.09 16.69
N LEU A 383 10.27 -6.18 16.28
CA LEU A 383 11.07 -5.02 15.88
C LEU A 383 10.54 -4.40 14.58
N ARG A 384 10.16 -5.22 13.59
CA ARG A 384 9.52 -4.73 12.37
C ARG A 384 8.18 -4.08 12.66
N SER A 385 7.38 -4.66 13.55
CA SER A 385 6.10 -4.07 13.97
C SER A 385 6.31 -2.69 14.60
N ALA A 386 7.32 -2.53 15.48
CA ALA A 386 7.68 -1.23 16.04
C ALA A 386 8.09 -0.22 14.96
N GLY A 387 8.86 -0.64 13.95
CA GLY A 387 9.26 0.20 12.82
C GLY A 387 8.06 0.68 11.98
N VAL A 388 7.10 -0.21 11.72
CA VAL A 388 5.85 0.16 11.03
C VAL A 388 5.01 1.11 11.89
N VAL A 389 4.80 0.83 13.18
CA VAL A 389 4.04 1.74 14.07
C VAL A 389 4.68 3.14 14.12
N LEU A 390 6.00 3.24 14.17
CA LEU A 390 6.70 4.51 14.12
C LEU A 390 6.42 5.28 12.82
N SER A 391 6.32 4.58 11.68
CA SER A 391 5.95 5.23 10.41
C SER A 391 4.52 5.78 10.45
N LEU A 392 3.59 5.07 11.08
CA LEU A 392 2.20 5.49 11.28
C LEU A 392 2.05 6.69 12.20
N ALA A 393 2.99 6.95 13.10
CA ALA A 393 2.97 8.11 14.01
C ALA A 393 2.99 9.47 13.27
N THR A 394 3.38 9.47 11.99
CA THR A 394 3.29 10.65 11.11
C THR A 394 1.87 10.95 10.62
N GLY A 395 0.95 9.97 10.72
CA GLY A 395 -0.41 10.03 10.18
C GLY A 395 -1.28 11.15 10.75
N PRO A 396 -1.41 11.30 12.08
CA PRO A 396 -2.30 12.29 12.67
C PRO A 396 -2.01 13.72 12.22
N HIS A 397 -0.73 14.10 12.14
CA HIS A 397 -0.32 15.40 11.62
C HIS A 397 -0.63 15.54 10.12
N ARG A 398 -0.29 14.53 9.29
CA ARG A 398 -0.57 14.55 7.84
C ARG A 398 -2.06 14.70 7.52
N GLN A 399 -2.92 14.09 8.34
CA GLN A 399 -4.37 14.14 8.21
C GLN A 399 -5.03 15.34 8.90
N GLN A 400 -4.24 16.19 9.58
CA GLN A 400 -4.74 17.34 10.35
C GLN A 400 -5.85 16.94 11.34
N GLU A 401 -5.65 15.83 12.06
CA GLU A 401 -6.61 15.34 13.06
C GLU A 401 -6.78 16.32 14.22
N ALA A 402 -7.95 16.31 14.86
CA ALA A 402 -8.15 17.02 16.11
C ALA A 402 -7.22 16.44 17.19
N SER A 403 -6.47 17.30 17.88
CA SER A 403 -5.47 16.89 18.89
C SER A 403 -4.43 15.91 18.33
N TRP A 404 -3.99 16.12 17.09
CA TRP A 404 -3.05 15.25 16.39
C TRP A 404 -1.76 14.99 17.18
N GLU A 405 -1.28 15.94 17.99
CA GLU A 405 -0.07 15.76 18.81
C GLU A 405 -0.25 14.61 19.82
N ALA A 406 -1.41 14.56 20.48
CA ALA A 406 -1.74 13.52 21.45
C ALA A 406 -1.94 12.16 20.77
N ALA A 407 -2.54 12.14 19.58
CA ALA A 407 -2.69 10.94 18.77
C ALA A 407 -1.32 10.40 18.31
N THR A 408 -0.42 11.27 17.85
CA THR A 408 0.96 10.91 17.49
C THR A 408 1.71 10.34 18.70
N GLU A 409 1.60 10.97 19.88
CA GLU A 409 2.22 10.46 21.11
C GLU A 409 1.67 9.08 21.52
N ALA A 410 0.37 8.85 21.34
CA ALA A 410 -0.25 7.55 21.61
C ALA A 410 0.29 6.45 20.69
N ILE A 411 0.44 6.73 19.39
CA ILE A 411 1.05 5.79 18.43
C ILE A 411 2.52 5.51 18.78
N VAL A 412 3.28 6.51 19.22
CA VAL A 412 4.67 6.30 19.69
C VAL A 412 4.73 5.35 20.89
N ARG A 413 3.76 5.43 21.82
CA ARG A 413 3.65 4.47 22.93
C ARG A 413 3.42 3.04 22.43
N VAL A 414 2.58 2.85 21.42
CA VAL A 414 2.37 1.53 20.79
C VAL A 414 3.69 0.98 20.20
N ALA A 415 4.54 1.83 19.60
CA ALA A 415 5.85 1.40 19.12
C ALA A 415 6.79 0.98 20.28
N GLU A 416 6.75 1.69 21.41
CA GLU A 416 7.51 1.35 22.63
C GLU A 416 7.09 0.00 23.23
N GLU A 417 5.79 -0.32 23.15
CA GLU A 417 5.25 -1.63 23.56
C GLU A 417 5.79 -2.76 22.67
N TRP A 418 5.83 -2.58 21.34
CA TRP A 418 6.43 -3.55 20.42
C TRP A 418 7.92 -3.75 20.64
N VAL A 419 8.68 -2.69 20.92
CA VAL A 419 10.09 -2.79 21.32
C VAL A 419 10.25 -3.58 22.63
N SER A 420 9.35 -3.38 23.59
CA SER A 420 9.35 -4.13 24.85
C SER A 420 9.06 -5.62 24.61
N GLN A 421 8.14 -5.95 23.70
CA GLN A 421 7.87 -7.32 23.27
C GLN A 421 9.09 -7.96 22.58
N ALA A 422 9.82 -7.23 21.74
CA ALA A 422 11.04 -7.71 21.11
C ALA A 422 12.12 -8.08 22.14
N ARG A 423 12.30 -7.24 23.17
CA ARG A 423 13.25 -7.52 24.27
C ARG A 423 12.85 -8.76 25.08
N ALA A 424 11.55 -8.94 25.32
CA ALA A 424 11.03 -10.12 26.01
C ALA A 424 11.29 -11.40 25.20
N ALA A 425 10.95 -11.40 23.90
CA ALA A 425 11.20 -12.53 22.99
C ALA A 425 12.69 -12.89 22.92
N GLU A 426 13.57 -11.89 22.84
CA GLU A 426 15.02 -12.12 22.83
C GLU A 426 15.53 -12.69 24.16
N SER A 427 14.97 -12.22 25.29
CA SER A 427 15.32 -12.74 26.62
C SER A 427 14.89 -14.21 26.79
N GLU A 428 13.68 -14.56 26.33
CA GLU A 428 13.17 -15.93 26.33
C GLU A 428 14.04 -16.84 25.45
N ARG A 429 14.44 -16.37 24.27
CA ARG A 429 15.35 -17.08 23.38
C ARG A 429 16.71 -17.35 24.04
N ILE A 430 17.31 -16.35 24.68
CA ILE A 430 18.59 -16.49 25.41
C ILE A 430 18.45 -17.48 26.56
N ALA A 431 17.34 -17.42 27.31
CA ALA A 431 17.06 -18.35 28.39
C ALA A 431 16.89 -19.79 27.87
N ALA A 432 16.18 -19.99 26.76
CA ALA A 432 16.02 -21.28 26.11
C ALA A 432 17.36 -21.85 25.60
N ALA A 433 18.21 -21.00 25.02
CA ALA A 433 19.56 -21.38 24.59
C ALA A 433 20.50 -21.70 25.77
N SER A 434 20.23 -21.16 26.96
CA SER A 434 21.01 -21.36 28.19
C SER A 434 20.46 -22.49 29.09
N GLY A 435 19.37 -23.17 28.67
CA GLY A 435 18.79 -24.33 29.35
C GLY A 435 19.71 -25.57 29.36
N PRO A 436 19.41 -26.62 30.16
CA PRO A 436 20.43 -27.58 30.62
C PRO A 436 20.91 -28.55 29.52
N ALA A 437 21.87 -28.09 28.73
CA ALA A 437 22.76 -28.90 27.91
C ALA A 437 24.23 -28.51 28.19
N ALA A 438 24.61 -28.51 29.46
CA ALA A 438 26.01 -28.52 29.91
C ALA A 438 26.14 -29.12 31.33
N GLN A 439 25.40 -30.19 31.62
CA GLN A 439 25.86 -31.17 32.61
C GLN A 439 26.47 -32.33 31.83
N ILE A 440 27.74 -32.17 31.46
CA ILE A 440 28.61 -33.33 31.23
C ILE A 440 28.49 -34.17 32.51
N PRO A 441 28.10 -35.45 32.46
CA PRO A 441 28.18 -36.29 33.64
C PRO A 441 29.64 -36.29 34.07
N SER A 442 29.93 -35.74 35.26
CA SER A 442 31.21 -35.94 35.90
C SER A 442 31.53 -37.44 35.85
N PRO A 443 32.76 -37.83 35.46
CA PRO A 443 33.11 -39.23 35.41
C PRO A 443 32.89 -39.82 36.80
N VAL A 444 32.07 -40.86 36.86
CA VAL A 444 31.88 -41.69 38.05
C VAL A 444 33.28 -42.06 38.55
N GLN A 445 33.64 -41.55 39.72
CA GLN A 445 34.84 -41.97 40.43
C GLN A 445 34.72 -43.48 40.71
N PRO A 446 35.71 -44.30 40.35
CA PRO A 446 35.73 -45.69 40.77
C PRO A 446 35.87 -45.71 42.29
N ALA A 447 34.98 -46.45 42.96
CA ALA A 447 35.13 -46.78 44.37
C ALA A 447 36.44 -47.54 44.59
N GLU A 448 37.23 -47.09 45.55
CA GLU A 448 38.40 -47.79 46.08
C GLU A 448 37.98 -49.13 46.70
N PRO A 449 38.68 -50.24 46.41
CA PRO A 449 38.79 -51.34 47.34
C PRO A 449 40.14 -51.32 48.05
N ASP A 450 40.08 -51.67 49.34
CA ASP A 450 41.17 -51.81 50.29
C ASP A 450 42.45 -52.44 49.73
N SER A 451 43.58 -51.90 50.19
CA SER A 451 44.93 -52.44 50.00
C SER A 451 45.06 -53.85 50.59
N PRO A 452 45.97 -54.66 50.02
CA PRO A 452 47.08 -55.10 50.87
C PRO A 452 48.45 -54.96 50.21
N SER A 453 49.37 -54.51 51.05
CA SER A 453 50.83 -54.72 51.08
C SER A 453 51.53 -55.38 49.88
N GLY A 454 52.55 -54.68 49.36
CA GLY A 454 53.80 -55.35 48.96
C GLY A 454 54.52 -54.83 47.71
N VAL A 455 55.72 -54.30 47.94
CA VAL A 455 56.92 -54.37 47.07
C VAL A 455 57.01 -53.38 45.89
N ALA A 456 58.00 -52.47 45.99
CA ALA A 456 58.53 -51.59 44.93
C ALA A 456 59.52 -52.34 44.01
N PRO A 457 60.24 -51.72 43.03
CA PRO A 457 60.04 -50.46 42.29
C PRO A 457 60.16 -50.66 40.75
N GLN A 458 59.94 -49.61 39.94
CA GLN A 458 60.88 -49.10 38.89
C GLN A 458 60.20 -48.24 37.81
N GLN A 459 60.72 -47.01 37.67
CA GLN A 459 60.67 -46.15 36.47
C GLN A 459 61.62 -46.73 35.38
N PRO A 460 61.44 -46.46 34.06
CA PRO A 460 61.64 -45.12 33.48
C PRO A 460 60.72 -44.70 32.30
N ALA A 461 60.41 -43.40 32.27
CA ALA A 461 60.77 -42.37 31.28
C ALA A 461 60.82 -42.65 29.73
N PRO A 462 60.72 -41.58 28.90
CA PRO A 462 59.95 -41.51 27.66
C PRO A 462 60.78 -41.26 26.37
N ALA A 463 60.13 -41.25 25.19
CA ALA A 463 60.63 -40.64 23.94
C ALA A 463 59.43 -40.41 22.98
N GLU A 464 59.07 -39.17 22.62
CA GLU A 464 59.52 -38.39 21.43
C GLU A 464 58.96 -38.97 20.11
N GLN A 465 57.96 -38.33 19.48
CA GLN A 465 58.05 -37.21 18.51
C GLN A 465 58.89 -37.50 17.27
N ASP A 466 58.20 -37.73 16.15
CA ASP A 466 58.43 -37.17 14.81
C ASP A 466 57.44 -37.90 13.87
N GLY A 467 56.78 -37.31 12.88
CA GLY A 467 57.05 -36.11 12.13
C GLY A 467 56.69 -36.41 10.67
N THR A 468 56.16 -35.40 9.98
CA THR A 468 56.14 -35.27 8.51
C THR A 468 55.07 -36.01 7.69
N GLN A 469 54.14 -35.19 7.15
CA GLN A 469 53.44 -35.39 5.88
C GLN A 469 54.44 -35.42 4.70
N PRO A 470 54.02 -35.87 3.50
CA PRO A 470 53.72 -34.85 2.49
C PRO A 470 52.52 -35.15 1.57
N GLN A 471 52.09 -34.06 0.93
CA GLN A 471 51.03 -33.88 -0.05
C GLN A 471 51.28 -34.60 -1.39
N ALA A 472 50.22 -35.00 -2.10
CA ALA A 472 49.76 -34.37 -3.36
C ALA A 472 48.96 -35.30 -4.30
N GLN A 473 47.78 -34.81 -4.71
CA GLN A 473 47.11 -34.88 -6.03
C GLN A 473 46.88 -36.23 -6.73
N VAL A 474 45.60 -36.55 -7.02
CA VAL A 474 45.03 -36.89 -8.37
C VAL A 474 43.48 -36.74 -8.30
N GLN A 475 42.86 -36.07 -9.29
CA GLN A 475 41.43 -36.14 -9.68
C GLN A 475 41.33 -36.92 -11.03
N PRO A 476 40.16 -37.21 -11.62
CA PRO A 476 38.84 -37.62 -11.08
C PRO A 476 38.26 -38.87 -11.81
N GLU A 477 37.29 -39.60 -11.24
CA GLU A 477 36.51 -40.59 -12.00
C GLU A 477 35.01 -40.62 -11.63
N ALA A 478 34.20 -40.51 -12.68
CA ALA A 478 32.99 -41.25 -13.05
C ALA A 478 31.75 -41.35 -12.13
N GLN A 479 30.61 -40.98 -12.74
CA GLN A 479 29.22 -41.27 -12.34
C GLN A 479 28.89 -42.78 -12.40
N PRO A 480 27.73 -43.19 -11.85
CA PRO A 480 26.60 -43.50 -12.75
C PRO A 480 25.21 -43.06 -12.26
N GLN A 481 24.30 -42.90 -13.24
CA GLN A 481 22.85 -42.72 -13.11
C GLN A 481 22.14 -43.96 -12.52
N PRO A 482 20.82 -43.87 -12.25
CA PRO A 482 19.91 -44.52 -13.21
C PRO A 482 18.67 -43.70 -13.59
N GLN A 483 18.22 -43.99 -14.81
CA GLN A 483 16.97 -43.58 -15.46
C GLN A 483 15.79 -44.43 -14.99
N ALA A 484 14.59 -43.85 -14.96
CA ALA A 484 13.36 -44.57 -15.30
C ALA A 484 12.37 -43.60 -15.97
N GLN A 485 12.12 -43.86 -17.25
CA GLN A 485 11.08 -43.24 -18.10
C GLN A 485 9.75 -43.98 -17.90
N VAL A 486 8.64 -43.24 -17.83
CA VAL A 486 7.33 -43.71 -18.32
C VAL A 486 6.67 -42.57 -19.08
N GLN A 487 6.28 -42.84 -20.33
CA GLN A 487 5.63 -41.95 -21.29
C GLN A 487 4.08 -41.95 -21.16
N PRO A 488 3.35 -41.03 -21.83
CA PRO A 488 2.03 -40.53 -21.42
C PRO A 488 0.82 -40.98 -22.30
N GLN A 489 -0.37 -40.47 -21.91
CA GLN A 489 -1.64 -40.23 -22.68
C GLN A 489 -2.86 -41.14 -22.37
N PRO A 490 -4.13 -40.75 -22.69
CA PRO A 490 -4.73 -39.42 -22.96
C PRO A 490 -6.10 -39.14 -22.27
N GLU A 491 -6.55 -37.88 -22.40
CA GLU A 491 -7.92 -37.30 -22.48
C GLU A 491 -9.17 -38.03 -21.93
N ALA A 492 -9.95 -37.33 -21.09
CA ALA A 492 -11.44 -37.36 -21.11
C ALA A 492 -12.08 -36.20 -20.29
N GLN A 493 -12.97 -35.45 -20.93
CA GLN A 493 -14.08 -34.67 -20.36
C GLN A 493 -15.29 -34.83 -21.31
N PRO A 494 -16.54 -34.47 -20.95
CA PRO A 494 -17.23 -34.59 -19.67
C PRO A 494 -18.64 -35.23 -19.84
N GLN A 495 -19.29 -35.66 -18.75
CA GLN A 495 -20.73 -35.99 -18.76
C GLN A 495 -21.46 -35.31 -17.60
N ALA A 496 -22.50 -34.55 -17.94
CA ALA A 496 -23.57 -34.10 -17.05
C ALA A 496 -24.41 -35.31 -16.57
N PRO A 497 -25.24 -35.16 -15.52
CA PRO A 497 -26.65 -34.89 -15.85
C PRO A 497 -27.46 -34.07 -14.82
N SER A 498 -28.52 -33.45 -15.37
CA SER A 498 -29.88 -33.27 -14.82
C SER A 498 -30.09 -32.63 -13.44
N GLN A 499 -30.66 -31.42 -13.45
CA GLN A 499 -31.59 -31.00 -12.41
C GLN A 499 -33.00 -30.81 -12.96
N SER A 500 -33.90 -31.46 -12.24
CA SER A 500 -35.34 -31.52 -12.37
C SER A 500 -36.04 -30.20 -12.05
N GLN A 501 -37.14 -30.00 -12.76
CA GLN A 501 -38.20 -29.04 -12.51
C GLN A 501 -38.62 -29.01 -11.03
N SER A 502 -38.80 -27.80 -10.49
CA SER A 502 -39.88 -27.53 -9.54
C SER A 502 -40.46 -26.15 -9.84
N GLN A 503 -41.71 -26.18 -10.28
CA GLN A 503 -42.60 -25.04 -10.43
C GLN A 503 -43.13 -24.66 -9.04
N SER A 504 -43.16 -23.38 -8.74
CA SER A 504 -44.12 -22.80 -7.79
C SER A 504 -44.54 -21.43 -8.29
N GLN A 505 -45.63 -21.45 -9.06
CA GLN A 505 -46.46 -20.29 -9.33
C GLN A 505 -47.10 -19.81 -8.01
N SER A 506 -47.10 -18.51 -7.76
CA SER A 506 -48.11 -17.86 -6.92
C SER A 506 -48.49 -16.52 -7.56
N GLN A 507 -49.79 -16.37 -7.73
CA GLN A 507 -50.49 -15.47 -8.64
C GLN A 507 -50.47 -13.98 -8.24
N SER A 508 -50.67 -13.20 -9.29
CA SER A 508 -51.04 -11.79 -9.41
C SER A 508 -52.25 -11.31 -8.59
N LEU A 509 -52.24 -10.02 -8.24
CA LEU A 509 -53.40 -9.11 -8.11
C LEU A 509 -52.87 -7.67 -8.34
N ALA A 510 -53.06 -7.08 -9.53
CA ALA A 510 -54.15 -6.15 -9.89
C ALA A 510 -54.06 -4.75 -9.25
N GLY A 511 -53.83 -3.71 -10.07
CA GLY A 511 -54.06 -2.31 -9.70
C GLY A 511 -53.32 -1.25 -10.54
N SER A 512 -53.86 -0.89 -11.70
CA SER A 512 -53.73 0.47 -12.30
C SER A 512 -54.98 1.29 -11.92
N PRO A 513 -55.15 2.61 -12.22
CA PRO A 513 -54.36 3.62 -12.99
C PRO A 513 -54.33 5.00 -12.23
N PRO A 514 -54.26 6.23 -12.83
CA PRO A 514 -53.96 6.69 -14.20
C PRO A 514 -52.94 7.87 -14.34
N GLN A 515 -52.59 8.14 -15.61
CA GLN A 515 -51.95 9.38 -16.11
C GLN A 515 -52.87 10.62 -16.07
N PRO A 516 -52.28 11.81 -16.27
CA PRO A 516 -52.50 12.59 -17.51
C PRO A 516 -51.15 13.10 -18.08
N GLY A 517 -50.91 13.43 -19.35
CA GLY A 517 -51.78 13.89 -20.42
C GLY A 517 -51.25 15.24 -20.96
N GLY A 518 -50.67 15.25 -22.17
CA GLY A 518 -50.37 16.44 -23.00
C GLY A 518 -48.99 17.07 -22.77
N ALA A 519 -48.30 17.67 -23.74
CA ALA A 519 -48.49 17.85 -25.17
C ALA A 519 -47.17 18.41 -25.71
N SER A 520 -46.67 17.90 -26.84
CA SER A 520 -45.68 18.63 -27.67
C SER A 520 -46.42 19.63 -28.56
N PRO A 521 -45.72 20.68 -29.04
CA PRO A 521 -45.48 20.67 -30.49
C PRO A 521 -44.08 21.17 -30.92
N SER A 522 -43.61 20.47 -31.96
CA SER A 522 -42.85 20.91 -33.13
C SER A 522 -42.18 22.30 -33.16
N GLY A 523 -40.89 22.29 -33.48
CA GLY A 523 -40.18 23.36 -34.19
C GLY A 523 -39.02 22.77 -34.98
N ALA A 524 -39.08 22.86 -36.31
CA ALA A 524 -38.18 22.20 -37.25
C ALA A 524 -37.10 23.15 -37.82
N LEU A 525 -35.87 22.62 -37.96
CA LEU A 525 -34.86 22.79 -39.04
C LEU A 525 -34.24 24.20 -39.30
N PRO A 526 -33.08 24.32 -40.01
CA PRO A 526 -32.32 23.32 -40.81
C PRO A 526 -30.81 23.20 -40.44
N GLN A 527 -30.18 22.03 -40.54
CA GLN A 527 -29.39 21.50 -41.68
C GLN A 527 -28.59 22.54 -42.50
N SER A 528 -27.26 22.48 -42.41
CA SER A 528 -26.36 22.92 -43.47
C SER A 528 -25.11 22.02 -43.59
N ALA A 529 -25.08 21.30 -44.71
CA ALA A 529 -23.94 21.01 -45.58
C ALA A 529 -22.67 20.33 -45.03
N SER A 530 -22.59 19.05 -45.43
CA SER A 530 -21.40 18.28 -45.74
C SER A 530 -20.40 18.98 -46.68
N SER A 531 -19.09 18.86 -46.40
CA SER A 531 -18.05 18.85 -47.42
C SER A 531 -16.74 18.17 -46.94
N THR A 532 -16.49 16.97 -47.46
CA THR A 532 -15.17 16.34 -47.73
C THR A 532 -15.12 16.20 -49.28
N PRO A 533 -14.00 15.92 -50.00
CA PRO A 533 -12.63 15.47 -49.65
C PRO A 533 -11.55 16.23 -50.52
N PRO A 534 -10.30 15.78 -50.90
CA PRO A 534 -9.66 14.45 -50.84
C PRO A 534 -8.12 14.48 -50.54
N PRO A 535 -7.24 13.52 -50.95
CA PRO A 535 -6.35 12.83 -50.01
C PRO A 535 -4.83 13.02 -50.25
N ALA A 536 -4.05 12.55 -49.26
CA ALA A 536 -2.69 11.99 -49.32
C ALA A 536 -1.52 12.83 -49.87
N ALA A 537 -0.57 13.12 -48.98
CA ALA A 537 0.86 13.15 -49.32
C ALA A 537 1.67 12.44 -48.23
N ARG A 538 2.20 11.26 -48.57
CA ARG A 538 3.28 10.59 -47.83
C ARG A 538 4.57 11.37 -48.06
N LEU A 539 5.28 11.70 -46.99
CA LEU A 539 6.69 12.13 -47.02
C LEU A 539 7.48 11.36 -45.93
N PRO A 540 8.79 11.20 -46.11
CA PRO A 540 9.48 9.93 -45.94
C PRO A 540 10.02 9.67 -44.52
N HIS A 541 10.24 8.39 -44.24
CA HIS A 541 11.00 7.89 -43.09
C HIS A 541 12.37 8.58 -42.96
N PRO A 542 12.77 9.07 -41.78
CA PRO A 542 14.17 9.36 -41.52
C PRO A 542 14.91 8.07 -41.17
N VAL A 543 16.04 7.92 -41.87
CA VAL A 543 17.10 6.93 -41.71
C VAL A 543 17.62 6.89 -40.27
N ALA A 544 17.83 5.68 -39.75
CA ALA A 544 18.51 5.45 -38.48
C ALA A 544 19.94 6.01 -38.52
N ALA A 545 20.20 7.01 -37.68
CA ALA A 545 21.55 7.44 -37.34
C ALA A 545 21.91 6.80 -36.00
N GLU A 546 22.96 5.99 -36.00
CA GLU A 546 23.62 5.48 -34.80
C GLU A 546 24.07 6.66 -33.92
N ALA A 547 23.58 6.70 -32.68
CA ALA A 547 24.09 7.58 -31.64
C ALA A 547 24.99 6.76 -30.70
N PRO A 548 26.12 7.34 -30.22
CA PRO A 548 27.14 6.63 -29.46
C PRO A 548 26.68 6.26 -28.05
N GLU A 549 27.24 5.17 -27.52
CA GLU A 549 27.06 4.68 -26.15
C GLU A 549 27.18 5.82 -25.12
N ALA A 550 26.10 6.06 -24.37
CA ALA A 550 26.10 6.91 -23.20
C ALA A 550 26.54 6.11 -21.96
N PRO A 551 27.38 6.67 -21.07
CA PRO A 551 27.85 5.98 -19.88
C PRO A 551 26.73 5.87 -18.84
N GLY A 552 26.62 4.67 -18.23
CA GLY A 552 26.03 4.39 -16.92
C GLY A 552 24.75 5.13 -16.54
N ALA A 553 23.60 4.47 -16.67
CA ALA A 553 22.36 4.91 -16.06
C ALA A 553 22.53 5.10 -14.54
N PRO A 554 22.20 6.27 -13.97
CA PRO A 554 22.14 6.41 -12.52
C PRO A 554 20.97 5.57 -11.99
N ALA A 555 21.19 4.92 -10.84
CA ALA A 555 20.21 4.10 -10.15
C ALA A 555 18.85 4.82 -10.06
N ALA A 556 17.78 4.09 -10.40
CA ALA A 556 16.41 4.55 -10.23
C ALA A 556 16.20 4.97 -8.77
N THR A 557 15.82 6.23 -8.56
CA THR A 557 15.44 6.73 -7.24
C THR A 557 14.20 5.95 -6.79
N PRO A 558 14.17 5.38 -5.57
CA PRO A 558 13.01 4.64 -5.09
C PRO A 558 11.74 5.50 -5.16
N GLY A 559 10.64 4.86 -5.55
CA GLY A 559 9.30 5.45 -5.54
C GLY A 559 8.92 5.98 -4.15
N ASP A 560 8.07 6.99 -4.17
CA ASP A 560 7.45 7.58 -2.99
C ASP A 560 6.42 6.62 -2.40
N GLU A 561 6.75 5.98 -1.27
CA GLU A 561 5.89 5.05 -0.54
C GLU A 561 5.81 5.45 0.94
N SER A 562 5.31 6.65 1.20
CA SER A 562 4.98 7.08 2.56
C SER A 562 3.74 6.31 3.08
N PRO A 563 3.66 5.98 4.39
CA PRO A 563 2.62 5.10 4.95
C PRO A 563 1.22 5.61 4.61
N THR A 564 0.37 4.72 4.14
CA THR A 564 -0.90 5.00 3.46
C THR A 564 -2.09 4.81 4.40
N GLN A 565 -2.43 5.81 5.23
CA GLN A 565 -3.84 5.95 5.65
C GLN A 565 -4.56 6.74 4.55
N GLU A 566 -5.36 6.03 3.75
CA GLU A 566 -6.20 6.63 2.72
C GLU A 566 -7.43 7.25 3.36
N ARG A 567 -7.57 8.57 3.23
CA ARG A 567 -8.77 9.28 3.68
C ARG A 567 -9.79 9.33 2.55
N ARG A 568 -11.03 8.94 2.87
CA ARG A 568 -12.21 9.12 2.04
C ARG A 568 -12.49 10.61 1.89
N ILE A 569 -12.64 11.10 0.65
CA ILE A 569 -13.20 12.43 0.42
C ILE A 569 -14.71 12.27 0.54
N ASP A 570 -15.29 12.83 1.60
CA ASP A 570 -16.75 12.96 1.66
C ASP A 570 -17.19 13.77 0.45
N THR A 571 -18.11 13.20 -0.32
CA THR A 571 -18.51 13.60 -1.67
C THR A 571 -18.64 15.12 -1.81
N ILE A 572 -17.72 15.75 -2.55
CA ILE A 572 -18.00 17.05 -3.18
C ILE A 572 -19.19 16.75 -4.08
N GLN A 573 -20.36 17.33 -3.80
CA GLN A 573 -21.55 17.08 -4.60
C GLN A 573 -21.20 17.31 -6.09
N PRO A 574 -21.22 16.26 -6.92
CA PRO A 574 -21.07 16.46 -8.36
C PRO A 574 -22.32 17.18 -8.84
N TYR A 575 -22.11 18.26 -9.60
CA TYR A 575 -23.17 18.94 -10.33
C TYR A 575 -23.78 18.05 -11.40
#